data_AF-A0A3Q0RDL2-F1
#
_entry.id   AF-A0A3Q0RDL2-F1
#
_cell.length_a   1.000
_cell.length_b   1.000
_cell.length_c   1.000
_cell.angle_alpha   90.00
_cell.angle_beta   90.00
_cell.angle_gamma   90.00
#
_symmetry.space_group_name_H-M   'P 1'
#
loop_
_entity.id
_entity.type
_entity.pdbx_description
1 polymer ?
#
loop_
_entity_poly.entity_id
_entity_poly.type
_entity_poly.pdbx_seq_one_letter_code
_entity_poly.pdbx_strand_id
1 'polypeptide(L)'
;MSSALLFNMLRCGRSTFARQTFLTARSSSETSATSGQVNLLETCRASLPPSLPQVSLSRVGSASVLGLRKQNEDRLRIARINENLLYFAVFDGHGGPHAADYCYTFMEKFIRDALEEDDDLEKVLKKAFLDADKALHTHLSYFNNGET
;
A
#
# COMPACT_ATOMS: atom_id res chain seq x y z
N MET A 1 8.23 11.31 -27.78
CA MET A 1 7.12 10.54 -28.39
C MET A 1 6.55 9.63 -27.32
N SER A 2 5.22 9.61 -27.25
CA SER A 2 4.38 8.99 -26.23
C SER A 2 4.59 7.48 -26.10
N SER A 3 4.57 6.97 -24.86
CA SER A 3 4.14 5.60 -24.57
C SER A 3 3.14 5.62 -23.41
N ALA A 4 1.86 5.73 -23.75
CA ALA A 4 0.77 5.44 -22.85
C ALA A 4 0.78 3.92 -22.56
N LEU A 5 1.17 3.52 -21.35
CA LEU A 5 0.95 2.16 -20.88
C LEU A 5 -0.51 2.05 -20.43
N LEU A 6 -1.30 1.51 -21.34
CA LEU A 6 -2.68 1.12 -21.18
C LEU A 6 -2.75 -0.06 -20.17
N PHE A 7 -3.18 0.19 -18.93
CA PHE A 7 -3.51 -0.88 -17.99
C PHE A 7 -4.81 -1.56 -18.43
N ASN A 8 -4.67 -2.71 -19.08
CA ASN A 8 -5.79 -3.57 -19.45
C ASN A 8 -5.72 -4.82 -18.56
N MET A 9 -6.24 -4.73 -17.33
CA MET A 9 -6.58 -5.93 -16.58
C MET A 9 -7.94 -6.43 -17.07
N LEU A 10 -7.94 -7.68 -17.54
CA LEU A 10 -9.09 -8.41 -18.06
C LEU A 10 -10.33 -8.20 -17.19
N ARG A 11 -11.37 -7.64 -17.81
CA ARG A 11 -12.76 -7.81 -17.40
C ARG A 11 -13.15 -9.28 -17.62
N CYS A 12 -13.46 -10.01 -16.56
CA CYS A 12 -14.44 -11.08 -16.62
C CYS A 12 -15.76 -10.57 -16.02
N GLY A 13 -16.88 -10.90 -16.67
CA GLY A 13 -18.10 -10.10 -16.70
C GLY A 13 -18.93 -10.00 -15.41
N ARG A 14 -19.67 -8.89 -15.33
CA ARG A 14 -20.87 -8.63 -14.51
C ARG A 14 -20.79 -8.99 -13.02
N SER A 15 -20.08 -8.18 -12.23
CA SER A 15 -20.64 -7.54 -11.03
C SER A 15 -19.68 -6.44 -10.57
N THR A 16 -20.21 -5.46 -9.84
CA THR A 16 -19.70 -4.12 -9.58
C THR A 16 -18.22 -4.00 -9.21
N PHE A 17 -17.52 -3.12 -9.91
CA PHE A 17 -16.21 -2.56 -9.57
C PHE A 17 -16.26 -1.97 -8.16
N ALA A 18 -15.70 -2.67 -7.18
CA ALA A 18 -15.47 -2.11 -5.86
C ALA A 18 -14.27 -1.17 -5.94
N ARG A 19 -14.50 0.09 -5.53
CA ARG A 19 -13.51 1.15 -5.45
C ARG A 19 -12.28 0.71 -4.66
N GLN A 20 -11.11 0.63 -5.30
CA GLN A 20 -9.85 0.69 -4.58
C GLN A 20 -9.76 2.07 -3.90
N THR A 21 -9.85 2.09 -2.58
CA THR A 21 -9.61 3.29 -1.79
C THR A 21 -8.14 3.27 -1.37
N PHE A 22 -7.30 3.99 -2.11
CA PHE A 22 -5.98 4.37 -1.61
C PHE A 22 -6.18 5.46 -0.55
N LEU A 23 -5.86 5.15 0.71
CA LEU A 23 -5.64 6.16 1.75
C LEU A 23 -4.15 6.17 2.08
N THR A 24 -3.38 6.84 1.22
CA THR A 24 -2.03 7.29 1.57
C THR A 24 -2.16 8.69 2.16
N ALA A 25 -2.10 8.80 3.48
CA ALA A 25 -2.00 10.09 4.15
C ALA A 25 -0.55 10.60 4.04
N ARG A 26 -0.29 11.51 3.09
CA ARG A 26 0.91 12.36 3.10
C ARG A 26 0.46 13.81 2.91
N SER A 27 0.75 14.67 3.88
CA SER A 27 0.40 16.09 3.85
C SER A 27 1.47 16.88 3.10
N SER A 28 1.12 17.45 1.96
CA SER A 28 1.94 18.41 1.21
C SER A 28 1.63 19.84 1.69
N SER A 29 2.65 20.66 1.90
CA SER A 29 2.52 22.08 2.20
C SER A 29 2.57 22.90 0.90
N GLU A 30 1.45 23.51 0.52
CA GLU A 30 1.40 24.54 -0.52
C GLU A 30 1.95 25.88 0.00
N THR A 31 2.81 26.50 -0.79
CA THR A 31 3.26 27.89 -0.63
C THR A 31 2.28 28.83 -1.31
N SER A 32 1.74 29.79 -0.55
CA SER A 32 1.13 31.00 -1.10
C SER A 32 1.67 32.20 -0.34
N ALA A 33 2.34 33.08 -1.09
CA ALA A 33 2.88 34.34 -0.62
C ALA A 33 1.80 35.43 -0.59
N THR A 34 2.14 36.53 0.11
CA THR A 34 1.44 37.82 0.29
C THR A 34 0.56 37.88 1.54
N SER A 35 0.58 38.91 2.38
CA SER A 35 1.42 40.10 2.57
C SER A 35 1.08 40.63 3.97
N GLY A 36 2.06 41.05 4.77
CA GLY A 36 1.82 41.61 6.09
C GLY A 36 3.06 41.63 6.97
N GLN A 37 3.82 42.71 6.91
CA GLN A 37 4.99 42.96 7.73
C GLN A 37 4.59 43.23 9.19
N VAL A 38 5.20 42.51 10.14
CA VAL A 38 5.68 43.06 11.41
C VAL A 38 6.93 42.27 11.86
N ASN A 39 8.10 42.95 11.89
CA ASN A 39 9.29 42.56 12.65
C ASN A 39 9.14 43.18 14.07
N LEU A 40 9.71 42.74 15.19
CA LEU A 40 10.96 42.03 15.48
C LEU A 40 10.93 41.57 16.97
N LEU A 41 11.85 40.65 17.31
CA LEU A 41 12.30 40.19 18.64
C LEU A 41 11.66 38.93 19.23
N GLU A 42 12.08 37.79 18.66
CA GLU A 42 12.92 36.80 19.34
C GLU A 42 12.51 36.40 20.77
N THR A 43 11.72 35.33 20.91
CA THR A 43 11.92 34.24 21.89
C THR A 43 10.96 33.10 21.54
N CYS A 44 11.49 32.04 20.94
CA CYS A 44 11.08 30.62 21.05
C CYS A 44 11.69 29.83 19.89
N ARG A 45 13.04 29.81 19.82
CA ARG A 45 13.71 28.64 19.28
C ARG A 45 13.52 27.53 20.31
N ALA A 46 12.86 26.45 19.91
CA ALA A 46 12.58 25.20 20.63
C ALA A 46 11.12 25.02 21.13
N SER A 47 10.22 24.78 20.19
CA SER A 47 9.31 23.65 20.35
C SER A 47 9.29 22.90 19.03
N LEU A 48 9.95 21.74 19.02
CA LEU A 48 9.77 20.69 18.03
C LEU A 48 8.28 20.64 17.64
N PRO A 49 7.90 20.54 16.34
CA PRO A 49 6.50 20.40 15.96
C PRO A 49 5.86 19.30 16.83
N PRO A 50 4.64 19.51 17.36
CA PRO A 50 4.00 18.52 18.23
C PRO A 50 4.11 17.17 17.56
N SER A 51 4.72 16.21 18.27
CA SER A 51 4.97 14.86 17.79
C SER A 51 3.72 14.37 17.05
N LEU A 52 3.87 14.01 15.77
CA LEU A 52 2.75 13.49 14.98
C LEU A 52 2.00 12.46 15.82
N PRO A 53 0.67 12.55 15.95
CA PRO A 53 -0.09 11.66 16.81
C PRO A 53 0.20 10.22 16.40
N GLN A 54 0.84 9.47 17.30
CA GLN A 54 1.23 8.10 17.05
C GLN A 54 -0.05 7.27 16.94
N VAL A 55 -0.44 6.90 15.71
CA VAL A 55 -1.62 6.06 15.48
C VAL A 55 -1.34 4.68 16.08
N SER A 56 -2.11 4.33 17.10
CA SER A 56 -2.03 3.03 17.76
C SER A 56 -2.71 1.96 16.91
N LEU A 57 -1.96 0.93 16.49
CA LEU A 57 -2.50 -0.18 15.70
C LEU A 57 -3.63 -0.93 16.40
N SER A 58 -3.67 -0.92 17.73
CA SER A 58 -4.72 -1.53 18.55
C SER A 58 -6.11 -0.93 18.34
N ARG A 59 -6.21 0.27 17.75
CA ARG A 59 -7.48 0.95 17.46
C ARG A 59 -7.99 0.69 16.04
N VAL A 60 -7.24 -0.07 15.23
CA VAL A 60 -7.63 -0.37 13.86
C VAL A 60 -8.66 -1.49 13.88
N GLY A 61 -9.88 -1.18 13.43
CA GLY A 61 -10.92 -2.19 13.22
C GLY A 61 -10.75 -2.88 11.88
N SER A 62 -10.95 -4.20 11.85
CA SER A 62 -10.94 -5.00 10.61
C SER A 62 -12.01 -6.07 10.67
N ALA A 63 -12.68 -6.32 9.55
CA ALA A 63 -13.63 -7.41 9.38
C ALA A 63 -13.50 -7.99 7.97
N SER A 64 -13.53 -9.31 7.86
CA SER A 64 -13.66 -10.02 6.59
C SER A 64 -14.70 -11.12 6.78
N VAL A 65 -15.68 -11.17 5.88
CA VAL A 65 -16.88 -12.00 6.02
C VAL A 65 -17.02 -12.86 4.77
N LEU A 66 -17.10 -14.18 4.96
CA LEU A 66 -17.19 -15.17 3.88
C LEU A 66 -18.42 -14.97 2.97
N GLY A 67 -19.55 -14.54 3.54
CA GLY A 67 -20.82 -14.46 2.83
C GLY A 67 -21.30 -15.84 2.35
N LEU A 68 -21.77 -15.91 1.09
CA LEU A 68 -22.31 -17.13 0.46
C LEU A 68 -21.26 -17.91 -0.37
N ARG A 69 -19.98 -17.57 -0.23
CA ARG A 69 -18.89 -18.25 -0.94
C ARG A 69 -18.52 -19.55 -0.23
N LYS A 70 -17.88 -20.46 -0.97
CA LYS A 70 -17.35 -21.72 -0.40
C LYS A 70 -16.11 -21.48 0.46
N GLN A 71 -15.29 -20.50 0.08
CA GLN A 71 -14.05 -20.14 0.76
C GLN A 71 -13.90 -18.62 0.76
N ASN A 72 -13.28 -18.09 1.82
CA ASN A 72 -12.96 -16.68 1.92
C ASN A 72 -11.54 -16.47 1.38
N GLU A 73 -11.44 -15.84 0.23
CA GLU A 73 -10.18 -15.58 -0.47
C GLU A 73 -9.61 -14.19 -0.13
N ASP A 74 -10.32 -13.39 0.68
CA ASP A 74 -9.85 -12.08 1.15
C ASP A 74 -8.70 -12.21 2.15
N ARG A 75 -7.73 -11.29 2.09
CA ARG A 75 -6.69 -11.11 3.11
C ARG A 75 -6.58 -9.65 3.51
N LEU A 76 -6.40 -9.42 4.81
CA LEU A 76 -6.23 -8.08 5.39
C LEU A 76 -4.90 -8.03 6.11
N ARG A 77 -4.11 -6.97 5.88
CA ARG A 77 -2.82 -6.77 6.53
C ARG A 77 -2.75 -5.39 7.16
N ILE A 78 -2.38 -5.35 8.43
CA ILE A 78 -2.12 -4.13 9.20
C ILE A 78 -0.76 -4.32 9.85
N ALA A 79 0.21 -3.48 9.51
CA ALA A 79 1.56 -3.58 10.03
C ALA A 79 2.21 -2.19 10.18
N ARG A 80 3.28 -2.14 10.98
CA ARG A 80 4.17 -0.98 11.08
C ARG A 80 5.46 -1.33 10.34
N ILE A 81 5.76 -0.60 9.27
CA ILE A 81 6.98 -0.81 8.48
C ILE A 81 8.17 -0.19 9.23
N ASN A 82 8.04 1.07 9.63
CA ASN A 82 9.00 1.78 10.46
C ASN A 82 8.26 2.71 11.43
N GLU A 83 8.99 3.51 12.23
CA GLU A 83 8.39 4.37 13.26
C GLU A 83 7.37 5.39 12.69
N ASN A 84 7.55 5.78 11.42
CA ASN A 84 6.80 6.82 10.72
C ASN A 84 5.92 6.30 9.58
N LEU A 85 5.93 5.00 9.29
CA LEU A 85 5.25 4.38 8.16
C LEU A 85 4.42 3.19 8.63
N LEU A 86 3.11 3.34 8.47
CA LEU A 86 2.14 2.29 8.67
C LEU A 86 1.72 1.71 7.33
N TYR A 87 1.46 0.41 7.30
CA TYR A 87 1.05 -0.32 6.13
C TYR A 87 -0.29 -0.99 6.37
N PHE A 88 -1.24 -0.71 5.47
CA PHE A 88 -2.58 -1.26 5.47
C PHE A 88 -2.84 -1.82 4.07
N ALA A 89 -3.29 -3.06 3.98
CA ALA A 89 -3.62 -3.68 2.70
C ALA A 89 -4.82 -4.61 2.79
N VAL A 90 -5.52 -4.70 1.67
CA VAL A 90 -6.61 -5.63 1.41
C VAL A 90 -6.30 -6.33 0.09
N PHE A 91 -6.34 -7.65 0.09
CA PHE A 91 -6.15 -8.48 -1.09
C PHE A 91 -7.41 -9.31 -1.30
N ASP A 92 -8.16 -9.03 -2.35
CA ASP A 92 -9.36 -9.76 -2.76
C ASP A 92 -8.94 -10.87 -3.74
N GLY A 93 -8.87 -12.09 -3.24
CA GLY A 93 -8.47 -13.25 -4.03
C GLY A 93 -9.58 -13.75 -4.95
N HIS A 94 -9.20 -14.34 -6.08
CA HIS A 94 -10.12 -15.04 -6.97
C HIS A 94 -9.42 -16.21 -7.67
N GLY A 95 -10.16 -17.29 -7.93
CA GLY A 95 -9.61 -18.47 -8.61
C GLY A 95 -8.69 -19.31 -7.72
N GLY A 96 -8.91 -19.27 -6.41
CA GLY A 96 -8.04 -19.82 -5.38
C GLY A 96 -7.42 -18.70 -4.52
N PRO A 97 -7.08 -18.97 -3.25
CA PRO A 97 -6.56 -17.95 -2.34
C PRO A 97 -5.07 -17.63 -2.55
N HIS A 98 -4.36 -18.41 -3.37
CA HIS A 98 -2.89 -18.41 -3.46
C HIS A 98 -2.27 -17.04 -3.74
N ALA A 99 -2.83 -16.26 -4.67
CA ALA A 99 -2.30 -14.93 -4.97
C ALA A 99 -2.50 -13.95 -3.80
N ALA A 100 -3.67 -13.99 -3.16
CA ALA A 100 -3.97 -13.17 -1.99
C ALA A 100 -3.11 -13.57 -0.79
N ASP A 101 -2.93 -14.87 -0.55
CA ASP A 101 -2.03 -15.42 0.47
C ASP A 101 -0.58 -15.00 0.25
N TYR A 102 -0.11 -15.04 -1.01
CA TYR A 102 1.23 -14.62 -1.37
C TYR A 102 1.45 -13.13 -1.09
N CYS A 103 0.53 -12.27 -1.55
CA CYS A 103 0.59 -10.85 -1.28
C CYS A 103 0.50 -10.53 0.22
N TYR A 104 -0.38 -11.20 0.96
CA TYR A 104 -0.48 -11.08 2.42
C TYR A 104 0.85 -11.40 3.12
N THR A 105 1.56 -12.41 2.63
CA THR A 105 2.80 -12.91 3.24
C THR A 105 4.02 -12.07 2.88
N PHE A 106 4.16 -11.66 1.62
CA PHE A 106 5.42 -11.13 1.09
C PHE A 106 5.39 -9.64 0.71
N MET A 107 4.22 -9.01 0.56
CA MET A 107 4.15 -7.61 0.12
C MET A 107 4.90 -6.65 1.06
N GLU A 108 4.85 -6.90 2.36
CA GLU A 108 5.61 -6.11 3.35
C GLU A 108 7.12 -6.15 3.08
N LYS A 109 7.67 -7.31 2.66
CA LYS A 109 9.08 -7.44 2.30
C LYS A 109 9.41 -6.60 1.06
N PHE A 110 8.62 -6.71 -0.01
CA PHE A 110 8.86 -5.94 -1.23
C PHE A 110 8.79 -4.43 -1.01
N ILE A 111 7.90 -3.97 -0.12
CA ILE A 111 7.83 -2.56 0.28
C ILE A 111 9.11 -2.15 1.02
N ARG A 112 9.59 -2.97 1.97
CA ARG A 112 10.84 -2.70 2.70
C ARG A 112 12.04 -2.63 1.78
N ASP A 113 12.18 -3.61 0.88
CA ASP A 113 13.28 -3.66 -0.07
C ASP A 113 13.26 -2.44 -1.02
N ALA A 114 12.08 -2.03 -1.50
CA ALA A 114 11.95 -0.85 -2.36
C ALA A 114 12.21 0.48 -1.61
N LEU A 115 11.94 0.55 -0.31
CA LEU A 115 12.27 1.71 0.54
C LEU A 115 13.78 1.89 0.75
N GLU A 116 14.59 0.86 0.55
CA GLU A 116 16.05 0.99 0.60
C GLU A 116 16.60 1.77 -0.62
N GLU A 117 15.79 1.89 -1.69
CA GLU A 117 16.21 2.50 -2.95
C GLU A 117 15.58 3.88 -3.21
N ASP A 118 14.34 4.12 -2.79
CA ASP A 118 13.62 5.38 -3.02
C ASP A 118 12.73 5.74 -1.81
N ASP A 119 12.64 7.03 -1.49
CA ASP A 119 11.79 7.57 -0.41
C ASP A 119 10.42 8.05 -0.92
N ASP A 120 10.23 8.11 -2.25
CA ASP A 120 8.96 8.40 -2.89
C ASP A 120 8.05 7.17 -2.83
N LEU A 121 7.12 7.20 -1.88
CA LEU A 121 6.15 6.11 -1.63
C LEU A 121 5.40 5.66 -2.89
N GLU A 122 5.13 6.55 -3.86
CA GLU A 122 4.46 6.15 -5.10
C GLU A 122 5.33 5.23 -5.94
N LYS A 123 6.63 5.55 -6.06
CA LYS A 123 7.59 4.71 -6.80
C LYS A 123 7.89 3.42 -6.04
N VAL A 124 8.06 3.51 -4.72
CA VAL A 124 8.24 2.36 -3.83
C VAL A 124 7.12 1.35 -4.03
N LEU A 125 5.87 1.80 -3.94
CA LEU A 125 4.72 0.91 -4.11
C LEU A 125 4.64 0.35 -5.53
N LYS A 126 4.86 1.16 -6.57
CA LYS A 126 4.90 0.66 -7.95
C LYS A 126 5.93 -0.45 -8.12
N LYS A 127 7.15 -0.24 -7.61
CA LYS A 127 8.22 -1.24 -7.66
C LYS A 127 7.82 -2.50 -6.87
N ALA A 128 7.36 -2.34 -5.63
CA ALA A 128 6.96 -3.46 -4.78
C ALA A 128 5.87 -4.33 -5.43
N PHE A 129 4.87 -3.73 -6.08
CA PHE A 129 3.83 -4.46 -6.80
C PHE A 129 4.38 -5.22 -8.01
N LEU A 130 5.28 -4.62 -8.79
CA LEU A 130 5.91 -5.27 -9.95
C LEU A 130 6.80 -6.44 -9.53
N ASP A 131 7.59 -6.26 -8.46
CA ASP A 131 8.47 -7.30 -7.93
C ASP A 131 7.68 -8.44 -7.30
N ALA A 132 6.59 -8.14 -6.58
CA ALA A 132 5.68 -9.13 -6.03
C ALA A 132 5.00 -9.96 -7.13
N ASP A 133 4.52 -9.32 -8.20
CA ASP A 133 3.90 -10.00 -9.34
C ASP A 133 4.89 -10.92 -10.07
N LYS A 134 6.09 -10.42 -10.35
CA LYS A 134 7.18 -11.21 -10.94
C LYS A 134 7.53 -12.42 -10.08
N ALA A 135 7.66 -12.23 -8.77
CA ALA A 135 7.99 -13.30 -7.83
C ALA A 135 6.85 -14.32 -7.70
N LEU A 136 5.59 -13.88 -7.69
CA LEU A 136 4.42 -14.75 -7.70
C LEU A 136 4.37 -15.59 -8.97
N HIS A 137 4.60 -14.99 -10.14
CA HIS A 137 4.66 -15.72 -11.40
C HIS A 137 5.73 -16.82 -11.37
N THR A 138 6.93 -16.50 -10.88
CA THR A 138 8.00 -17.49 -10.69
C THR A 138 7.57 -18.58 -9.69
N HIS A 139 6.99 -18.22 -8.56
CA HIS A 139 6.52 -19.16 -7.54
C HIS A 139 5.51 -20.15 -8.14
N LEU A 140 4.47 -19.67 -8.83
CA LEU A 140 3.46 -20.52 -9.47
C LEU A 140 4.04 -21.43 -10.55
N SER A 141 5.05 -20.96 -11.30
CA SER A 141 5.71 -21.78 -12.32
C SER A 141 6.45 -22.99 -11.73
N TYR A 142 7.02 -22.87 -10.52
CA TYR A 142 7.67 -24.00 -9.84
C TYR A 142 6.66 -25.03 -9.34
N PHE A 143 5.51 -24.60 -8.81
CA PHE A 143 4.46 -25.50 -8.35
C PHE A 143 3.90 -26.36 -9.49
N ASN A 144 3.68 -25.77 -10.67
CA ASN A 144 3.13 -26.49 -11.81
C ASN A 144 4.13 -27.51 -12.43
N ASN A 145 5.43 -27.34 -12.18
CA ASN A 145 6.48 -28.22 -12.70
C ASN A 145 6.92 -29.32 -11.71
N GLY A 146 6.37 -29.32 -10.48
CA GLY A 146 6.70 -30.29 -9.42
C GLY A 146 5.73 -31.47 -9.30
N GLU A 147 4.69 -31.52 -10.14
CA GLU A 147 3.67 -32.60 -10.15
C GLU A 147 3.84 -33.59 -11.32
N THR A 148 5.09 -33.83 -11.80
CA THR A 148 5.39 -34.90 -12.76
C THR A 148 6.11 -36.08 -12.11
#